data_AF-A0A6P7H5J4-F1
#
_entry.id   AF-A0A6P7H5J4-F1
#
_cell.length_a   1.000
_cell.length_b   1.000
_cell.length_c   1.000
_cell.angle_alpha   90.00
_cell.angle_beta   90.00
_cell.angle_gamma   90.00
#
_symmetry.space_group_name_H-M   'P 1'
#
loop_
_entity.id
_entity.type
_entity.pdbx_description
1 polymer ?
#
loop_
_entity_poly.entity_id
_entity_poly.type
_entity_poly.pdbx_seq_one_letter_code
_entity_poly.pdbx_strand_id
1 'polypeptide(L)'
;MSSSHQLVYYCVVYFGRGKINPILILNNYSYIIHCKDQKKTRWRCKRRTSSLKCASYLYTTRNIVYTFNEHNHPCETINKENLISQQVIIMQGQQKIGNKVIPD
;
A
#
# COMPACT_ATOMS: atom_id res chain seq x y z
N MET A 1 -6.39 -22.24 21.36
CA MET A 1 -6.93 -21.14 20.54
C MET A 1 -5.74 -20.29 20.11
N SER A 2 -5.21 -20.52 18.92
CA SER A 2 -4.05 -19.76 18.41
C SER A 2 -4.56 -18.42 17.92
N SER A 3 -4.26 -17.33 18.63
CA SER A 3 -4.54 -15.98 18.16
C SER A 3 -3.61 -15.69 17.00
N SER A 4 -4.15 -15.65 15.77
CA SER A 4 -3.45 -15.15 14.59
C SER A 4 -3.03 -13.70 14.85
N HIS A 5 -1.79 -13.50 15.30
CA HIS A 5 -1.24 -12.17 15.51
C HIS A 5 -1.02 -11.53 14.15
N GLN A 6 -1.97 -10.71 13.71
CA GLN A 6 -1.81 -9.87 12.53
C GLN A 6 -0.59 -8.99 12.75
N LEU A 7 0.40 -9.07 11.85
CA LEU A 7 1.62 -8.26 11.97
C LEU A 7 1.25 -6.79 11.87
N VAL A 8 1.48 -6.06 12.96
CA VAL A 8 1.31 -4.61 13.06
C VAL A 8 2.67 -4.01 13.39
N TYR A 9 3.12 -3.08 12.55
CA TYR A 9 4.35 -2.34 12.80
C TYR A 9 4.25 -0.89 12.34
N TYR A 10 5.07 -0.02 12.95
CA TYR A 10 5.15 1.38 12.58
C TYR A 10 6.12 1.55 11.41
N CYS A 11 5.74 2.39 10.44
CA CYS A 11 6.56 2.66 9.27
C CYS A 11 6.35 4.10 8.79
N VAL A 12 7.30 4.60 8.00
CA VAL A 12 7.16 5.89 7.32
C VAL A 12 6.70 5.65 5.89
N VAL A 13 5.59 6.28 5.51
CA VAL A 13 5.26 6.49 4.10
C VAL A 13 5.69 7.87 3.66
N TYR A 14 5.96 8.00 2.38
CA TYR A 14 6.28 9.27 1.75
C TYR A 14 5.23 9.62 0.70
N PHE A 15 4.91 10.90 0.59
CA PHE A 15 4.03 11.44 -0.43
C PHE A 15 4.81 12.38 -1.33
N GLY A 16 4.77 12.09 -2.63
CA GLY A 16 5.37 12.91 -3.69
C GLY A 16 4.31 13.53 -4.59
N ARG A 17 4.74 14.51 -5.39
CA ARG A 17 3.91 15.06 -6.46
C ARG A 17 3.76 14.03 -7.59
N GLY A 18 2.53 13.72 -7.95
CA GLY A 18 2.23 13.06 -9.23
C GLY A 18 1.62 14.03 -10.21
N LYS A 19 1.39 13.57 -11.44
CA LYS A 19 0.88 14.41 -12.54
C LYS A 19 -0.50 15.02 -12.25
N ILE A 20 -1.37 14.24 -11.62
CA ILE A 20 -2.77 14.64 -11.31
C ILE A 20 -3.02 14.48 -9.81
N ASN A 21 -2.70 13.29 -9.30
CA ASN A 21 -2.84 12.92 -7.90
C ASN A 21 -1.47 12.69 -7.27
N PRO A 22 -1.33 12.81 -5.94
CA PRO A 22 -0.09 12.46 -5.25
C PRO A 22 0.31 10.99 -5.49
N ILE A 23 1.60 10.71 -5.31
CA ILE A 23 2.17 9.36 -5.33
C ILE A 23 2.48 8.99 -3.89
N LEU A 24 2.08 7.80 -3.46
CA LEU A 24 2.46 7.23 -2.16
C LEU A 24 3.63 6.29 -2.35
N ILE A 25 4.64 6.42 -1.50
CA ILE A 25 5.83 5.59 -1.49
C ILE A 25 5.90 4.84 -0.16
N LEU A 26 5.96 3.52 -0.25
CA LEU A 26 6.13 2.61 0.90
C LEU A 26 7.21 1.60 0.53
N ASN A 27 8.22 1.44 1.38
CA ASN A 27 9.35 0.51 1.16
C ASN A 27 9.98 0.66 -0.24
N ASN A 28 10.15 1.90 -0.70
CA ASN A 28 10.69 2.25 -2.02
C ASN A 28 9.86 1.72 -3.21
N TYR A 29 8.60 1.35 -2.99
CA TYR A 29 7.63 1.07 -4.04
C TYR A 29 6.69 2.25 -4.24
N SER A 30 6.50 2.64 -5.50
CA SER A 30 5.62 3.74 -5.89
C SER A 30 4.19 3.25 -6.13
N TYR A 31 3.22 3.91 -5.51
CA TYR A 31 1.80 3.64 -5.64
C TYR A 31 1.04 4.89 -6.12
N ILE A 32 0.06 4.67 -7.00
CA ILE A 32 -0.82 5.73 -7.52
C ILE A 32 -2.25 5.47 -7.07
N ILE A 33 -3.04 6.54 -6.92
CA ILE A 33 -4.46 6.43 -6.59
C ILE A 33 -5.18 5.65 -7.69
N HIS A 34 -5.90 4.61 -7.29
CA HIS A 34 -6.83 3.88 -8.15
C HIS A 34 -8.26 4.38 -7.96
N CYS A 35 -8.71 4.46 -6.70
CA CYS A 35 -9.98 5.06 -6.34
C CYS A 35 -9.92 5.63 -4.91
N LYS A 36 -10.74 6.64 -4.64
CA LYS A 36 -10.84 7.31 -3.35
C LYS A 36 -12.31 7.41 -2.96
N ASP A 37 -12.64 6.95 -1.76
CA ASP A 37 -13.93 7.18 -1.12
C ASP A 37 -13.75 8.05 0.14
N GLN A 38 -14.83 8.34 0.85
CA GLN A 38 -14.79 9.20 2.04
C GLN A 38 -14.00 8.57 3.22
N LYS A 39 -13.87 7.24 3.26
CA LYS A 39 -13.30 6.49 4.38
C LYS A 39 -11.88 5.99 4.08
N LYS A 40 -11.59 5.64 2.82
CA LYS A 40 -10.34 5.03 2.40
C LYS A 40 -9.94 5.43 0.99
N THR A 41 -8.63 5.34 0.73
CA THR A 41 -8.07 5.45 -0.62
C THR A 41 -7.45 4.12 -1.00
N ARG A 42 -7.81 3.59 -2.18
CA ARG A 42 -7.11 2.46 -2.80
C ARG A 42 -5.96 2.97 -3.64
N TRP A 43 -4.78 2.46 -3.37
CA TRP A 43 -3.57 2.74 -4.15
C TRP A 43 -3.13 1.47 -4.85
N ARG A 44 -2.75 1.55 -6.12
CA ARG A 44 -2.18 0.41 -6.85
C ARG A 44 -0.72 0.66 -7.14
N CYS A 45 0.09 -0.40 -7.20
CA CYS A 45 1.47 -0.28 -7.63
C CYS A 45 1.54 0.41 -9.01
N LYS A 46 2.45 1.38 -9.15
CA LYS A 46 2.66 2.13 -10.39
C LYS A 46 3.02 1.21 -11.57
N ARG A 47 3.68 0.07 -11.30
CA ARG A 47 4.04 -0.93 -12.31
C ARG A 47 2.87 -1.80 -12.79
N ARG A 48 1.64 -1.63 -12.24
CA ARG A 48 0.45 -2.39 -12.66
C ARG A 48 0.11 -2.24 -14.14
N THR A 49 0.41 -1.10 -14.75
CA THR A 49 0.16 -0.81 -16.17
C THR A 49 1.36 -1.06 -17.07
N SER A 50 2.50 -1.49 -16.50
CA SER A 50 3.67 -1.91 -17.27
C SER A 50 3.58 -3.39 -17.67
N SER A 51 4.56 -3.88 -18.43
CA SER A 51 4.68 -5.30 -18.80
C SER A 51 4.71 -6.25 -17.58
N LEU A 52 5.18 -5.77 -16.42
CA LEU A 52 5.25 -6.54 -15.17
C LEU A 52 3.87 -6.87 -14.59
N LYS A 53 2.83 -6.06 -14.87
CA LYS A 53 1.44 -6.26 -14.39
C LYS A 53 1.31 -6.47 -12.87
N CYS A 54 2.19 -5.86 -12.06
CA CYS A 54 2.24 -6.04 -10.61
C CYS A 54 0.89 -5.86 -9.93
N ALA A 55 0.47 -6.85 -9.14
CA ALA A 55 -0.83 -6.90 -8.47
C ALA A 55 -0.84 -6.31 -7.05
N SER A 56 0.29 -5.82 -6.54
CA SER A 56 0.36 -5.19 -5.22
C SER A 56 -0.49 -3.92 -5.16
N TYR A 57 -1.24 -3.78 -4.07
CA TYR A 57 -2.07 -2.62 -3.81
C TYR A 57 -2.17 -2.34 -2.30
N LEU A 58 -2.58 -1.12 -1.97
CA LEU A 58 -2.75 -0.65 -0.60
C LEU A 58 -4.15 -0.08 -0.41
N TYR A 59 -4.62 -0.11 0.83
CA TYR A 59 -5.64 0.80 1.30
C TYR A 59 -5.07 1.69 2.40
N THR A 60 -5.33 3.00 2.32
CA THR A 60 -4.99 3.93 3.39
C THR A 60 -6.27 4.44 4.06
N THR A 61 -6.29 4.42 5.39
CA THR A 61 -7.37 4.98 6.22
C THR A 61 -6.76 5.77 7.37
N ARG A 62 -6.93 7.09 7.39
CA ARG A 62 -6.32 7.98 8.40
C ARG A 62 -4.80 7.74 8.52
N ASN A 63 -4.35 7.06 9.57
CA ASN A 63 -2.97 6.73 9.89
C ASN A 63 -2.61 5.24 9.69
N ILE A 64 -3.51 4.43 9.10
CA ILE A 64 -3.30 3.01 8.85
C ILE A 64 -3.12 2.76 7.35
N VAL A 65 -2.15 1.92 7.00
CA VAL A 65 -1.93 1.41 5.65
C VAL A 65 -2.07 -0.10 5.66
N TYR A 66 -3.07 -0.59 4.96
CA TYR A 66 -3.25 -2.00 4.70
C TYR A 66 -2.51 -2.39 3.42
N THR A 67 -1.62 -3.36 3.51
CA THR A 67 -0.84 -3.89 2.38
C THR A 67 -1.49 -5.16 1.84
N PHE A 68 -1.49 -5.34 0.52
CA PHE A 68 -2.04 -6.53 -0.13
C PHE A 68 -1.21 -6.95 -1.32
N ASN A 69 -1.00 -8.26 -1.43
CA ASN A 69 -0.18 -8.93 -2.43
C ASN A 69 1.29 -8.48 -2.43
N GLU A 70 2.17 -9.42 -2.73
CA GLU A 70 3.60 -9.14 -2.90
C GLU A 70 3.88 -8.46 -4.25
N HIS A 71 5.02 -7.77 -4.32
CA HIS A 71 5.50 -7.22 -5.59
C HIS A 71 6.22 -8.31 -6.39
N ASN A 72 6.00 -8.33 -7.69
CA ASN A 72 6.70 -9.22 -8.62
C ASN A 72 7.88 -8.53 -9.33
N HIS A 73 8.42 -7.48 -8.72
CA HIS A 73 9.52 -6.70 -9.26
C HIS A 73 10.33 -6.05 -8.13
N PRO A 74 11.61 -5.71 -8.39
CA PRO A 74 12.42 -5.00 -7.42
C PRO A 74 11.86 -3.61 -7.10
N CYS A 75 12.22 -3.09 -5.93
CA CYS A 75 11.93 -1.72 -5.54
C CYS A 75 12.73 -0.70 -6.38
N GLU A 76 12.37 0.58 -6.27
CA GLU A 76 12.97 1.66 -7.06
C GLU A 76 13.96 2.48 -6.20
N THR A 77 14.98 3.06 -6.80
CA THR A 77 15.78 4.11 -6.12
C THR A 77 14.97 5.39 -6.12
N ILE A 78 14.59 5.87 -4.93
CA ILE A 78 13.73 7.06 -4.76
C ILE A 78 14.48 8.11 -3.94
N ASN A 79 14.67 9.30 -4.51
CA ASN A 79 15.11 10.46 -3.74
C ASN A 79 13.95 10.96 -2.87
N LYS A 80 14.21 11.07 -1.56
CA LYS A 80 13.23 11.44 -0.52
C LYS A 80 13.30 12.89 -0.06
N GLU A 81 14.29 13.68 -0.52
CA GLU A 81 14.58 15.04 -0.03
C GLU A 81 13.37 16.00 -0.09
N ASN A 82 12.52 15.85 -1.12
CA ASN A 82 11.36 16.72 -1.34
C ASN A 82 10.01 16.01 -1.13
N LEU A 83 10.02 14.89 -0.42
CA LEU A 83 8.80 14.14 -0.13
C LEU A 83 8.27 14.47 1.26
N ILE A 84 6.95 14.51 1.38
CA ILE A 84 6.28 14.67 2.68
C ILE A 84 6.23 13.31 3.35
N SER A 85 6.80 13.18 4.54
CA SER A 85 6.76 11.93 5.30
C SER A 85 5.58 11.88 6.27
N GLN A 86 5.05 10.69 6.51
CA GLN A 86 4.02 10.45 7.52
C GLN A 86 4.31 9.11 8.22
N GLN A 87 4.31 9.12 9.55
CA GLN A 87 4.32 7.92 10.37
C GLN A 87 2.95 7.24 10.30
N VAL A 88 2.93 5.95 10.01
CA VAL A 88 1.72 5.15 9.85
C VAL A 88 1.86 3.79 10.51
N ILE A 89 0.73 3.16 10.75
CA ILE A 89 0.62 1.77 11.18
C ILE A 89 0.42 0.91 9.93
N ILE A 90 1.31 -0.04 9.69
CA ILE A 90 1.16 -1.02 8.61
C ILE A 90 0.42 -2.25 9.16
N MET A 91 -0.57 -2.71 8.40
CA MET A 91 -1.28 -3.96 8.65
C MET A 91 -1.30 -4.80 7.37
N GLN A 92 -1.16 -6.12 7.49
CA GLN A 92 -1.41 -7.02 6.37
C GLN A 92 -2.91 -7.12 6.11
N GLY A 93 -3.34 -6.82 4.89
CA GLY A 93 -4.74 -6.85 4.53
C GLY A 93 -5.23 -8.27 4.26
N GLN A 94 -6.38 -8.65 4.83
CA GLN A 94 -7.05 -9.90 4.50
C GLN A 94 -8.00 -9.68 3.32
N GLN A 95 -7.79 -10.38 2.19
CA GLN A 95 -8.80 -10.42 1.13
C GLN A 95 -9.89 -11.42 1.52
N LYS A 96 -11.14 -10.95 1.63
CA LYS A 96 -12.30 -11.85 1.63
C LYS A 96 -12.62 -12.22 0.19
N ILE A 97 -12.31 -13.45 -0.22
CA ILE A 97 -12.79 -14.02 -1.48
C ILE A 97 -14.14 -14.67 -1.16
N GLY A 98 -15.23 -13.90 -1.34
CA GLY A 98 -16.57 -14.30 -0.90
C GLY A 98 -16.80 -14.22 0.62
N ASN A 99 -17.88 -14.84 1.13
CA ASN A 99 -18.25 -14.85 2.56
C ASN A 99 -17.35 -15.73 3.44
N LYS A 100 -16.28 -16.32 2.93
CA LYS A 100 -15.36 -17.14 3.72
C LYS A 100 -14.15 -16.30 4.13
N VAL A 101 -14.03 -16.08 5.44
CA VAL A 101 -12.76 -15.77 6.09
C VAL A 101 -11.97 -17.07 6.11
N ILE A 102 -10.78 -17.06 5.50
CA ILE A 102 -9.84 -18.18 5.57
C ILE A 102 -9.04 -17.97 6.87
N PRO A 103 -9.22 -18.79 7.92
CA PRO A 103 -8.25 -18.87 9.00
C PRO A 103 -7.02 -19.65 8.50
N ASP A 104 -5.87 -19.32 9.09
CA ASP A 104 -4.53 -19.86 8.80
C ASP A 104 -4.49 -21.36 8.46
#